data_AF-A0A957JPJ6-F1
#
_entry.id   AF-A0A957JPJ6-F1
#
_cell.length_a   1.000
_cell.length_b   1.000
_cell.length_c   1.000
_cell.angle_alpha   90.00
_cell.angle_beta   90.00
_cell.angle_gamma   90.00
#
_symmetry.space_group_name_H-M   'P 1'
#
loop_
_entity.id
_entity.type
_entity.pdbx_description
1 polymer ?
#
loop_
_entity_poly.entity_id
_entity_poly.type
_entity_poly.pdbx_seq_one_letter_code
_entity_poly.pdbx_strand_id
1 'polypeptide(L)' 'MTYETVPLFNPRTQSWAEHFQWSADQTQIMGKTAVGRATVLALQLNNIMAVSIRRAWVQAGWHPPHP' A
#
# COMPACT_ATOMS: atom_id res chain seq x y z
N MET A 1 -0.65 19.63 -8.28
CA MET A 1 0.12 18.36 -8.33
C MET A 1 0.97 18.42 -9.58
N THR A 2 2.30 18.34 -9.46
CA THR A 2 3.20 18.24 -10.61
C THR A 2 3.13 16.81 -11.15
N TYR A 3 2.93 16.66 -12.47
CA TYR A 3 2.95 15.36 -13.15
C TYR A 3 4.39 14.96 -13.42
N GLU A 4 5.09 14.58 -12.37
CA GLU A 4 6.46 14.09 -12.45
C GLU A 4 6.47 12.56 -12.59
N THR A 5 7.18 12.07 -13.60
CA THR A 5 7.43 10.65 -13.78
C THR A 5 8.41 10.16 -12.74
N VAL A 6 7.96 9.27 -11.86
CA VAL A 6 8.78 8.62 -10.82
C VAL A 6 8.88 7.12 -11.08
N PRO A 7 9.98 6.46 -10.68
CA PRO A 7 10.06 5.00 -10.76
C PRO A 7 9.02 4.35 -9.82
N LEU A 8 8.60 3.13 -10.16
CA LEU A 8 7.84 2.29 -9.23
C LEU A 8 8.77 1.74 -8.14
N PHE A 9 8.16 1.32 -7.03
CA PHE A 9 8.88 0.73 -5.91
C PHE A 9 9.65 -0.54 -6.32
N ASN A 10 10.90 -0.62 -5.88
CA ASN A 10 11.77 -1.77 -6.06
C ASN A 10 12.02 -2.48 -4.71
N PRO A 11 11.33 -3.59 -4.41
CA PRO A 11 11.48 -4.30 -3.15
C PRO A 11 12.88 -4.88 -2.91
N ARG A 12 13.72 -4.99 -3.95
CA ARG A 12 15.10 -5.50 -3.83
C ARG A 12 16.07 -4.47 -3.23
N THR A 13 15.73 -3.18 -3.29
CA THR A 13 16.65 -2.09 -2.90
C THR A 13 16.00 -1.04 -2.02
N GLN A 14 14.67 -1.05 -1.85
CA GLN A 14 13.93 -0.04 -1.11
C GLN A 14 13.18 -0.65 0.08
N SER A 15 13.12 0.08 1.18
CA SER A 15 12.40 -0.32 2.39
C SER A 15 10.89 -0.09 2.23
N TRP A 16 10.09 -1.13 2.52
CA TRP A 16 8.62 -1.00 2.46
C TRP A 16 8.09 0.07 3.44
N ALA A 17 8.61 0.11 4.67
CA ALA A 17 8.13 1.01 5.73
C ALA A 17 8.45 2.50 5.47
N GLU A 18 9.44 2.78 4.62
CA GLU A 18 9.74 4.14 4.17
C GLU A 18 8.72 4.64 3.14
N HIS A 19 8.30 3.75 2.23
CA HIS A 19 7.45 4.09 1.10
C HIS A 19 5.95 3.93 1.36
N PHE A 20 5.57 3.04 2.27
CA PHE A 20 4.19 2.66 2.50
C PHE A 20 3.83 2.62 3.98
N GLN A 21 2.53 2.76 4.24
CA GLN A 21 1.91 2.48 5.53
C GLN A 21 0.50 1.95 5.33
N TRP A 22 -0.07 1.31 6.35
CA TRP A 22 -1.48 0.97 6.36
C TRP A 22 -2.34 2.20 6.69
N SER A 23 -3.57 2.23 6.17
CA SER A 23 -4.61 3.14 6.65
C SER A 23 -5.01 2.82 8.09
N ALA A 24 -5.74 3.73 8.75
CA ALA A 24 -6.16 3.54 10.13
C ALA A 24 -7.01 2.28 10.35
N ASP A 25 -7.84 1.92 9.37
CA ASP A 25 -8.64 0.69 9.35
C ASP A 25 -7.86 -0.53 8.85
N GLN A 26 -6.59 -0.35 8.48
CA GLN A 26 -5.67 -1.37 7.96
C GLN A 26 -6.15 -2.08 6.70
N THR A 27 -7.09 -1.49 5.95
CA THR A 27 -7.61 -2.11 4.73
C THR A 27 -6.94 -1.61 3.46
N GLN A 28 -6.19 -0.50 3.54
CA GLN A 28 -5.57 0.17 2.39
C GLN A 28 -4.07 0.41 2.62
N ILE A 29 -3.31 0.28 1.54
CA ILE A 29 -1.89 0.66 1.49
C ILE A 29 -1.80 2.12 1.05
N MET A 30 -1.25 2.98 1.89
CA MET A 30 -1.04 4.39 1.63
C MET A 30 0.41 4.65 1.25
N GLY A 31 0.65 5.34 0.14
CA GLY A 31 1.99 5.77 -0.26
C GLY A 31 2.45 7.00 0.52
N LYS A 32 3.56 6.88 1.25
CA LYS A 32 4.21 7.99 2.00
C LYS A 32 5.02 8.90 1.08
N THR A 33 5.68 8.31 0.07
CA THR A 33 6.54 9.02 -0.90
C THR A 33 5.87 9.12 -2.28
N ALA A 34 6.43 9.93 -3.19
CA ALA A 34 5.94 10.01 -4.57
C ALA A 34 6.00 8.63 -5.27
N VAL A 35 7.11 7.90 -5.10
CA VAL A 35 7.27 6.50 -5.54
C VAL A 35 6.18 5.61 -4.96
N GLY A 36 5.92 5.70 -3.65
CA GLY A 36 4.88 4.91 -2.99
C GLY A 36 3.48 5.18 -3.54
N ARG A 37 3.10 6.47 -3.68
CA ARG A 37 1.80 6.86 -4.25
C ARG A 37 1.64 6.41 -5.70
N ALA A 38 2.68 6.62 -6.52
CA ALA A 38 2.68 6.17 -7.91
C ALA A 38 2.55 4.64 -7.99
N THR A 39 3.24 3.90 -7.12
CA THR A 39 3.17 2.43 -7.07
C THR A 39 1.78 1.93 -6.68
N VAL A 40 1.15 2.52 -5.65
CA VAL A 40 -0.22 2.15 -5.23
C VAL A 40 -1.21 2.29 -6.39
N LEU A 41 -1.11 3.38 -7.15
CA LEU A 41 -1.98 3.67 -8.29
C LEU A 41 -1.65 2.75 -9.48
N ALA A 42 -0.39 2.70 -9.90
CA ALA A 42 0.04 1.98 -11.10
C ALA A 42 -0.15 0.46 -10.97
N LEU A 43 0.12 -0.11 -9.79
CA LEU A 43 -0.04 -1.54 -9.53
C LEU A 43 -1.41 -1.90 -8.94
N GLN A 44 -2.29 -0.91 -8.75
CA GLN A 44 -3.62 -1.09 -8.18
C GLN A 44 -3.60 -1.87 -6.85
N LEU A 45 -2.68 -1.50 -5.95
CA LEU A 45 -2.50 -2.19 -4.66
C LEU A 45 -3.75 -2.15 -3.77
N ASN A 46 -4.68 -1.23 -4.04
CA ASN A 46 -5.97 -1.11 -3.36
C ASN A 46 -7.16 -1.36 -4.30
N ASN A 47 -7.05 -2.29 -5.26
CA ASN A 47 -8.20 -2.72 -6.04
C ASN A 47 -9.32 -3.28 -5.13
N ILE A 48 -10.57 -3.25 -5.64
CA ILE A 48 -11.77 -3.56 -4.86
C ILE A 48 -11.70 -4.95 -4.21
N MET A 49 -11.17 -5.94 -4.92
CA MET A 49 -11.05 -7.31 -4.41
C MET A 49 -10.06 -7.38 -3.24
N ALA A 50 -8.88 -6.78 -3.40
CA ALA A 50 -7.83 -6.81 -2.37
C ALA A 50 -8.26 -6.07 -1.08
N VAL A 51 -8.99 -4.96 -1.21
CA VAL A 51 -9.53 -4.22 -0.04
C VAL A 51 -10.65 -5.00 0.63
N SER A 52 -11.52 -5.65 -0.15
CA SER A 52 -12.62 -6.47 0.38
C SER A 52 -12.12 -7.68 1.18
N ILE A 53 -11.09 -8.36 0.68
CA ILE A 53 -10.46 -9.48 1.38
C ILE A 53 -9.79 -9.00 2.68
N ARG A 54 -9.03 -7.90 2.63
CA ARG A 54 -8.40 -7.31 3.83
C ARG A 54 -9.43 -6.92 4.89
N ARG A 55 -10.59 -6.39 4.51
CA ARG A 55 -11.69 -6.11 5.46
C ARG A 55 -12.14 -7.36 6.20
N ALA A 56 -12.33 -8.48 5.48
CA ALA A 56 -12.69 -9.75 6.11
C ALA A 56 -11.58 -10.25 7.06
N TRP A 57 -10.31 -10.10 6.67
CA TRP A 57 -9.18 -10.48 7.53
C TRP A 57 -9.03 -9.61 8.77
N VAL A 58 -9.26 -8.30 8.69
CA VAL A 58 -9.29 -7.41 9.85
C VAL A 58 -10.40 -7.83 10.81
N GLN A 59 -11.60 -8.14 10.30
CA GLN A 59 -12.70 -8.65 11.12
C GLN A 59 -12.39 -10.00 11.78
N ALA A 60 -11.61 -10.85 11.11
CA ALA A 60 -11.15 -12.14 11.64
C ALA A 60 -9.90 -12.03 12.56
N GLY A 61 -9.31 -10.84 12.70
CA GLY A 61 -8.07 -10.63 13.47
C GLY A 61 -6.80 -11.17 12.80
N TRP A 62 -6.84 -11.51 11.51
CA TRP A 62 -5.68 -12.01 10.74
C TRP A 62 -4.82 -10.90 10.13
N HIS A 63 -5.33 -9.67 10.12
CA HIS A 63 -4.68 -8.50 9.56
C HIS A 63 -4.73 -7.35 10.59
N PRO A 64 -3.62 -6.60 10.79
CA PRO A 64 -2.42 -6.55 9.97
C PRO A 64 -1.44 -7.69 10.33
N PRO A 65 -0.48 -8.03 9.44
CA PRO A 65 0.64 -8.85 9.88
C PRO A 65 1.34 -8.14 11.03
N HIS A 66 1.49 -8.82 12.17
CA HIS A 66 2.28 -8.31 13.27
C HIS A 66 3.74 -8.21 12.80
N PRO A 67 4.48 -7.17 13.22
CA PRO A 67 5.90 -7.03 12.89
C PRO A 67 6.76 -8.17 13.44
#